data_AF-A0AA39HM07-F1
#
_entry.id   AF-A0AA39HM07-F1
#
_cell.length_a   1.000
_cell.length_b   1.000
_cell.length_c   1.000
_cell.angle_alpha   90.00
_cell.angle_beta   90.00
_cell.angle_gamma   90.00
#
_symmetry.space_group_name_H-M   'P 1'
#
loop_
_entity.id
_entity.type
_entity.pdbx_description
1 polymer ?
#
loop_
_entity_poly.entity_id
_entity_poly.type
_entity_poly.pdbx_seq_one_letter_code
_entity_poly.pdbx_strand_id
1 'polypeptide(L)'
;MFRVFVVLLLLVHLVASKWIDATVCSPLQKDCFGIAHDEPENGPPRRILTIIDDYNNYVSVSDLEAPNGNVSLATMTSEERLALPLRKVNSLSSLFKPLIKCLDSQPTNVSLDMFTIGLGAGSVDFYLNNLLTRPNLTSVEIDPTMKEIATKYFGLVEDDLYRIIIGDGMDFLEKASNDGTRFNVMIIDACGNDTEADLVCPPASFLSKKFTKIAFTTLKNGGAISMNLRGRDETVYLDKTHMFHSRHMDNYNYHLREWLLNKDNSERVGPPSEASKRLFDIIEEHETFLKTFSENDDKDYRNDLALYKVHFAYTQNKTHSKVLEAVNRYVNSINIDRTICWEKFLADFIDRRLNNALSKVHTCVDGYDKKVDQLKASVSESFNEEIGSIWVELKRHTTPGVGGCCLSEKFGANDILEQYKKISIYRISLALTNHIKYRNLSIRCAFRRLSVIQ
;
A
#
# COMPACT_ATOMS: atom_id res chain seq x y z
N MET A 1 33.09 31.56 45.04
CA MET A 1 31.99 32.29 44.38
C MET A 1 32.16 32.07 42.87
N PHE A 2 31.59 30.98 42.34
CA PHE A 2 31.83 30.54 40.97
C PHE A 2 30.75 31.11 40.04
N ARG A 3 31.18 31.88 39.04
CA ARG A 3 30.34 32.44 37.97
C ARG A 3 30.06 31.36 36.92
N VAL A 4 28.79 31.05 36.69
CA VAL A 4 28.35 30.21 35.57
C VAL A 4 28.15 31.11 34.35
N PHE A 5 28.88 30.85 33.27
CA PHE A 5 28.60 31.41 31.95
C PHE A 5 27.55 30.53 31.27
N VAL A 6 26.36 31.08 31.03
CA VAL A 6 25.37 30.48 30.13
C VAL A 6 25.69 30.97 28.72
N VAL A 7 26.29 30.11 27.90
CA VAL A 7 26.37 30.33 26.45
C VAL A 7 25.04 29.85 25.87
N LEU A 8 24.14 30.79 25.61
CA LEU A 8 22.94 30.55 24.84
C LEU A 8 23.35 30.45 23.37
N LEU A 9 23.68 29.25 22.89
CA LEU A 9 23.75 28.96 21.47
C LEU A 9 22.32 28.96 20.92
N LEU A 10 21.82 30.15 20.61
CA LEU A 10 20.77 30.29 19.61
C LEU A 10 21.37 29.87 18.27
N LEU A 11 21.33 28.57 17.98
CA LEU A 11 21.30 28.11 16.60
C LEU A 11 19.96 28.58 16.02
N VAL A 12 19.90 29.86 15.64
CA VAL A 12 19.01 30.28 14.58
C VAL A 12 19.51 29.50 13.38
N HIS A 13 18.87 28.37 13.07
CA HIS A 13 18.90 27.86 11.70
C HIS A 13 18.25 28.94 10.85
N LEU A 14 19.09 29.85 10.35
CA LEU A 14 18.79 30.67 9.20
C LEU A 14 18.54 29.66 8.07
N VAL A 15 17.27 29.25 7.92
CA VAL A 15 16.78 28.69 6.67
C VAL A 15 17.14 29.76 5.64
N ALA A 16 18.12 29.48 4.78
CA ALA A 16 18.46 30.33 3.66
C ALA A 16 17.13 30.73 3.01
N SER A 17 16.84 32.03 3.01
CA SER A 17 15.56 32.59 2.56
C SER A 17 15.15 31.92 1.26
N LYS A 18 13.99 31.25 1.21
CA LYS A 18 13.48 30.69 -0.04
C LYS A 18 13.14 31.86 -0.96
N TRP A 19 13.93 32.05 -2.01
CA TRP A 19 13.69 33.11 -2.99
C TRP A 19 12.58 32.60 -3.91
N ILE A 20 11.37 33.14 -3.83
CA ILE A 20 10.35 32.86 -4.84
C ILE A 20 10.69 33.68 -6.08
N ASP A 21 11.12 33.00 -7.13
CA ASP A 21 11.57 33.62 -8.38
C ASP A 21 10.47 33.67 -9.44
N ALA A 22 9.46 32.80 -9.34
CA ALA A 22 8.26 32.87 -10.16
C ALA A 22 7.02 32.38 -9.39
N THR A 23 5.85 32.79 -9.83
CA THR A 23 4.56 32.38 -9.29
C THR A 23 3.63 31.97 -10.40
N VAL A 24 2.94 30.84 -10.23
CA VAL A 24 1.92 30.36 -11.15
C VAL A 24 0.71 29.91 -10.33
N CYS A 25 -0.48 30.40 -10.66
CA CYS A 25 -1.71 30.07 -9.93
C CYS A 25 -2.58 29.11 -10.71
N SER A 26 -3.09 28.08 -10.04
CA SER A 26 -4.00 27.10 -10.61
C SER A 26 -5.44 27.45 -10.29
N PRO A 27 -6.29 27.72 -11.31
CA PRO A 27 -7.73 27.86 -11.10
C PRO A 27 -8.38 26.57 -10.59
N LEU A 28 -7.85 25.40 -10.97
CA LEU A 28 -8.41 24.11 -10.62
C LEU A 28 -8.13 23.77 -9.15
N GLN A 29 -6.90 23.96 -8.69
CA GLN A 29 -6.51 23.72 -7.30
C GLN A 29 -6.91 24.87 -6.36
N LYS A 30 -7.17 26.06 -6.92
CA LYS A 30 -7.44 27.31 -6.18
C LYS A 30 -6.27 27.76 -5.29
N ASP A 31 -5.06 27.42 -5.71
CA ASP A 31 -3.81 27.73 -5.02
C ASP A 31 -2.81 28.40 -5.97
N CYS A 32 -1.84 29.11 -5.38
CA CYS A 32 -0.70 29.66 -6.10
C CYS A 32 0.59 28.96 -5.69
N PHE A 33 1.39 28.59 -6.68
CA PHE A 33 2.66 27.92 -6.51
C PHE A 33 3.82 28.88 -6.71
N GLY A 34 4.74 28.89 -5.76
CA GLY A 34 6.03 29.56 -5.87
C GLY A 34 7.08 28.59 -6.42
N ILE A 35 7.79 29.02 -7.46
CA ILE A 35 9.03 28.39 -7.90
C ILE A 35 10.16 29.06 -7.15
N ALA A 36 10.78 28.32 -6.25
CA ALA A 36 11.81 28.83 -5.36
C ALA A 36 13.13 28.08 -5.51
N HIS A 37 14.19 28.68 -4.99
CA HIS A 37 15.51 28.05 -4.94
C HIS A 37 16.10 28.13 -3.54
N ASP A 38 16.86 27.10 -3.18
CA ASP A 38 17.70 27.11 -2.00
C ASP A 38 19.06 26.42 -2.24
N GLU A 39 19.99 26.67 -1.33
CA GLU A 39 21.36 26.16 -1.36
C GLU A 39 21.64 25.50 -0.01
N PRO A 40 21.39 24.17 0.13
CA PRO A 40 21.62 23.48 1.40
C PRO A 40 23.12 23.43 1.71
N GLU A 41 23.51 23.48 2.99
CA GLU A 41 24.92 23.43 3.42
C GLU A 41 25.66 22.21 2.86
N ASN A 42 24.98 21.07 2.76
CA ASN A 42 25.50 19.81 2.24
C ASN A 42 24.61 19.32 1.11
N GLY A 43 24.95 19.65 -0.14
CA GLY A 43 24.24 19.16 -1.31
C GLY A 43 24.34 20.10 -2.51
N PRO A 44 23.80 19.70 -3.66
CA PRO A 44 23.64 20.62 -4.78
C PRO A 44 22.57 21.68 -4.44
N PRO A 45 22.59 22.84 -5.12
CA PRO A 45 21.46 23.77 -5.09
C PRO A 45 20.20 23.10 -5.60
N ARG A 46 19.03 23.58 -5.16
CA ARG A 46 17.74 22.93 -5.47
C ARG A 46 16.72 23.93 -6.00
N ARG A 47 15.86 23.44 -6.88
CA ARG A 47 14.61 24.09 -7.29
C ARG A 47 13.45 23.42 -6.59
N ILE A 48 12.57 24.24 -6.04
CA ILE A 48 11.50 23.83 -5.15
C ILE A 48 10.18 24.38 -5.68
N LEU A 49 9.17 23.52 -5.74
CA LEU A 49 7.79 23.95 -5.89
C LEU A 49 7.14 24.01 -4.50
N THR A 50 6.60 25.16 -4.12
CA THR A 50 5.91 25.38 -2.84
C THR A 50 4.56 26.01 -3.05
N ILE A 51 3.60 25.76 -2.15
CA ILE A 51 2.38 26.56 -2.08
C ILE A 51 2.74 27.89 -1.40
N ILE A 52 2.29 29.02 -1.94
CA ILE A 52 2.68 30.35 -1.45
C ILE A 52 2.16 30.60 -0.03
N ASP A 53 0.94 30.17 0.29
CA ASP A 53 0.36 30.39 1.61
C ASP A 53 0.80 29.34 2.66
N ASP A 54 1.63 28.36 2.26
CA ASP A 54 2.14 27.31 3.14
C ASP A 54 3.62 26.99 2.83
N TYR A 55 4.48 27.93 3.24
CA TYR A 55 5.94 27.87 3.00
C TYR A 55 6.66 26.67 3.63
N ASN A 56 6.00 25.88 4.49
CA ASN A 56 6.59 24.69 5.11
C ASN A 56 6.28 23.40 4.35
N ASN A 57 5.31 23.42 3.43
CA ASN A 57 4.93 22.26 2.63
C ASN A 57 5.50 22.34 1.21
N TYR A 58 6.61 21.62 1.00
CA TYR A 58 7.16 21.41 -0.34
C TYR A 58 6.26 20.48 -1.16
N VAL A 59 5.90 20.91 -2.37
CA VAL A 59 5.18 20.08 -3.35
C VAL A 59 6.17 19.21 -4.11
N SER A 60 7.31 19.78 -4.51
CA SER A 60 8.38 19.04 -5.20
C SER A 60 9.74 19.69 -4.97
N VAL A 61 10.79 18.88 -5.07
CA VAL A 61 12.19 19.31 -4.96
C VAL A 61 12.99 18.63 -6.06
N SER A 62 13.83 19.39 -6.77
CA SER A 62 14.71 18.90 -7.83
C SER A 62 16.10 19.50 -7.69
N ASP A 63 17.12 18.66 -7.81
CA ASP A 63 18.51 19.11 -7.75
C ASP A 63 18.88 19.87 -9.02
N LEU A 64 19.65 20.95 -8.86
CA LEU A 64 20.22 21.74 -9.94
C LEU A 64 21.67 21.36 -10.19
N GLU A 65 22.15 21.62 -11.40
CA GLU A 65 23.59 21.68 -11.63
C GLU A 65 24.13 22.94 -10.95
N ALA A 66 25.20 22.78 -10.17
CA ALA A 66 25.83 23.91 -9.51
C ALA A 66 26.42 24.86 -10.57
N PRO A 67 26.32 26.20 -10.38
CA PRO A 67 26.96 27.16 -11.26
C PRO A 67 28.48 26.90 -11.34
N ASN A 68 29.08 27.24 -12.49
CA ASN A 68 30.53 27.15 -12.64
C ASN A 68 31.24 28.24 -11.82
N GLY A 69 32.29 27.85 -11.09
CA GLY A 69 32.93 28.72 -10.10
C GLY A 69 32.09 28.80 -8.83
N ASN A 70 32.69 29.16 -7.68
CA ASN A 70 32.00 29.24 -6.38
C ASN A 70 30.99 30.42 -6.33
N VAL A 71 30.02 30.45 -7.23
CA VAL A 71 28.96 31.46 -7.32
C VAL A 71 27.79 30.97 -6.48
N SER A 72 27.43 31.73 -5.45
CA SER A 72 26.25 31.43 -4.63
C SER A 72 24.98 31.87 -5.34
N LEU A 73 23.91 31.09 -5.20
CA LEU A 73 22.57 31.42 -5.71
C LEU A 73 22.08 32.79 -5.22
N ALA A 74 22.49 33.22 -4.03
CA ALA A 74 22.10 34.50 -3.43
C ALA A 74 22.61 35.72 -4.23
N THR A 75 23.64 35.53 -5.06
CA THR A 75 24.23 36.60 -5.89
C THR A 75 23.62 36.68 -7.29
N MET A 76 22.82 35.69 -7.67
CA MET A 76 22.19 35.62 -8.99
C MET A 76 20.87 36.41 -9.02
N THR A 77 20.45 36.81 -10.20
CA THR A 77 19.09 37.31 -10.47
C THR A 77 18.08 36.16 -10.50
N SER A 78 16.79 36.48 -10.38
CA SER A 78 15.71 35.49 -10.51
C SER A 78 15.71 34.78 -11.87
N GLU A 79 15.99 35.52 -12.95
CA GLU A 79 16.09 34.99 -14.31
C GLU A 79 17.24 33.99 -14.43
N GLU A 80 18.41 34.32 -13.90
CA GLU A 80 19.57 33.42 -13.91
C GLU A 80 19.31 32.14 -13.09
N ARG A 81 18.66 32.25 -11.92
CA ARG A 81 18.30 31.07 -11.11
C ARG A 81 17.29 30.16 -11.81
N LEU A 82 16.27 30.75 -12.43
CA LEU A 82 15.26 30.00 -13.20
C LEU A 82 15.87 29.33 -14.43
N ALA A 83 16.94 29.90 -15.01
CA ALA A 83 17.66 29.34 -16.15
C ALA A 83 18.61 28.19 -15.78
N LEU A 84 18.90 27.94 -14.50
CA LEU A 84 19.79 26.86 -14.10
C LEU A 84 19.21 25.48 -14.53
N PRO A 85 20.04 24.61 -15.12
CA PRO A 85 19.58 23.30 -15.55
C PRO A 85 19.36 22.37 -14.35
N LEU A 86 18.35 21.50 -14.48
CA LEU A 86 18.17 20.40 -13.53
C LEU A 86 19.28 19.37 -13.71
N ARG A 87 19.78 18.83 -12.60
CA ARG A 87 20.75 17.75 -12.59
C ARG A 87 20.09 16.46 -13.08
N LYS A 88 20.66 15.83 -14.11
CA LYS A 88 20.10 14.58 -14.69
C LYS A 88 20.41 13.31 -13.89
N VAL A 89 21.54 13.27 -13.20
CA VAL A 89 22.03 12.05 -12.51
C VAL A 89 21.59 12.04 -11.04
N ASN A 90 20.95 10.95 -10.61
CA ASN A 90 20.56 10.66 -9.22
C ASN A 90 19.65 11.72 -8.56
N SER A 91 18.93 12.51 -9.35
CA SER A 91 18.16 13.68 -8.88
C SER A 91 16.80 13.37 -8.28
N LEU A 92 16.44 12.08 -8.13
CA LEU A 92 15.22 11.74 -7.43
C LEU A 92 15.44 11.83 -5.92
N SER A 93 14.79 12.82 -5.31
CA SER A 93 14.74 13.00 -3.86
C SER A 93 14.42 11.67 -3.17
N SER A 94 15.04 11.42 -2.02
CA SER A 94 14.76 10.24 -1.18
C SER A 94 13.28 10.09 -0.86
N LEU A 95 12.53 11.21 -0.83
CA LEU A 95 11.08 11.24 -0.66
C LEU A 95 10.34 10.39 -1.69
N PHE A 96 10.78 10.39 -2.96
CA PHE A 96 10.07 9.75 -4.07
C PHE A 96 10.67 8.40 -4.46
N LYS A 97 11.83 8.01 -3.90
CA LYS A 97 12.46 6.70 -4.18
C LYS A 97 11.54 5.49 -3.91
N PRO A 98 10.71 5.46 -2.85
CA PRO A 98 9.79 4.35 -2.64
C PRO A 98 8.81 4.14 -3.80
N LEU A 99 8.39 5.21 -4.49
CA LEU A 99 7.42 5.11 -5.60
C LEU A 99 7.98 4.35 -6.80
N ILE A 100 9.27 4.47 -7.06
CA ILE A 100 9.92 3.80 -8.19
C ILE A 100 10.48 2.42 -7.84
N LYS A 101 10.41 1.98 -6.58
CA LYS A 101 11.01 0.71 -6.12
C LYS A 101 10.51 -0.51 -6.88
N CYS A 102 9.29 -0.45 -7.41
CA CYS A 102 8.75 -1.52 -8.26
C CYS A 102 9.60 -1.79 -9.52
N LEU A 103 10.40 -0.82 -9.99
CA LEU A 103 11.32 -0.98 -11.12
C LEU A 103 12.44 -1.97 -10.85
N ASP A 104 12.83 -2.20 -9.60
CA ASP A 104 13.88 -3.17 -9.24
C ASP A 104 13.49 -4.60 -9.63
N SER A 105 12.19 -4.87 -9.74
CA SER A 105 11.65 -6.15 -10.18
C SER A 105 11.52 -6.29 -11.71
N GLN A 106 11.78 -5.22 -12.46
CA GLN A 106 11.54 -5.15 -13.90
C GLN A 106 12.84 -5.39 -14.70
N PRO A 107 12.74 -5.89 -15.96
CA PRO A 107 13.90 -6.02 -16.82
C PRO A 107 14.57 -4.67 -17.09
N THR A 108 15.88 -4.58 -16.89
CA THR A 108 16.64 -3.33 -17.06
C THR A 108 17.15 -3.10 -18.49
N ASN A 109 17.11 -4.14 -19.34
CA ASN A 109 17.63 -4.14 -20.70
C ASN A 109 16.55 -4.01 -21.78
N VAL A 110 15.29 -3.77 -21.39
CA VAL A 110 14.15 -3.61 -22.32
C VAL A 110 13.42 -2.33 -21.97
N SER A 111 13.00 -1.56 -22.98
CA SER A 111 12.16 -0.39 -22.76
C SER A 111 10.79 -0.82 -22.24
N LEU A 112 10.34 -0.20 -21.15
CA LEU A 112 9.08 -0.49 -20.48
C LEU A 112 8.00 0.47 -20.95
N ASP A 113 6.76 0.00 -21.12
CA ASP A 113 5.60 0.88 -21.24
C ASP A 113 5.15 1.28 -19.84
N MET A 114 5.29 2.56 -19.51
CA MET A 114 5.00 3.10 -18.18
C MET A 114 3.89 4.12 -18.21
N PHE A 115 3.12 4.13 -17.13
CA PHE A 115 1.99 5.04 -16.95
C PHE A 115 2.03 5.69 -15.57
N THR A 116 1.87 7.01 -15.49
CA THR A 116 1.78 7.75 -14.23
C THR A 116 0.49 8.56 -14.15
N ILE A 117 -0.08 8.68 -12.95
CA ILE A 117 -1.20 9.58 -12.65
C ILE A 117 -0.76 10.54 -11.57
N GLY A 118 -0.90 11.84 -11.83
CA GLY A 118 -0.37 12.90 -11.00
C GLY A 118 1.05 13.25 -11.44
N LEU A 119 1.22 14.43 -12.02
CA LEU A 119 2.49 14.93 -12.53
C LEU A 119 3.24 15.70 -11.45
N GLY A 120 2.53 16.52 -10.67
CA GLY A 120 3.19 17.45 -9.76
C GLY A 120 4.11 18.41 -10.54
N ALA A 121 5.30 18.67 -10.02
CA ALA A 121 6.35 19.37 -10.77
C ALA A 121 7.12 18.45 -11.74
N GLY A 122 6.75 17.17 -11.86
CA GLY A 122 7.36 16.23 -12.79
C GLY A 122 8.67 15.59 -12.34
N SER A 123 8.98 15.55 -11.05
CA SER A 123 10.25 15.01 -10.53
C SER A 123 10.42 13.51 -10.80
N VAL A 124 9.35 12.72 -10.59
CA VAL A 124 9.32 11.29 -10.91
C VAL A 124 9.51 11.08 -12.40
N ASP A 125 8.74 11.79 -13.21
CA ASP A 125 8.79 11.68 -14.67
C ASP A 125 10.15 12.09 -15.23
N PHE A 126 10.73 13.19 -14.71
CA PHE A 126 12.07 13.64 -15.08
C PHE A 126 13.11 12.56 -14.78
N TYR A 127 13.04 11.93 -13.61
CA TYR A 127 13.92 10.82 -13.28
C TYR A 127 13.76 9.64 -14.25
N LEU A 128 12.52 9.19 -14.48
CA LEU A 128 12.22 8.08 -15.40
C LEU A 128 12.72 8.37 -16.82
N ASN A 129 12.58 9.61 -17.26
CA ASN A 129 12.99 10.06 -18.59
C ASN A 129 14.52 10.06 -18.80
N ASN A 130 15.29 10.06 -17.71
CA ASN A 130 16.75 10.08 -17.71
C ASN A 130 17.38 8.72 -17.31
N LEU A 131 16.59 7.65 -17.22
CA LEU A 131 17.11 6.29 -17.04
C LEU A 131 17.94 5.84 -18.25
N LEU A 132 18.93 4.96 -18.01
CA LEU A 132 19.77 4.39 -19.07
C LEU A 132 18.94 3.74 -20.19
N THR A 133 17.97 2.92 -19.79
CA THR A 133 16.96 2.36 -20.69
C THR A 133 15.67 3.14 -20.50
N ARG A 134 15.52 4.21 -21.28
CA ARG A 134 14.37 5.11 -21.17
C ARG A 134 13.05 4.38 -21.48
N PRO A 135 12.02 4.50 -20.61
CA PRO A 135 10.71 3.91 -20.85
C PRO A 135 9.90 4.73 -21.87
N ASN A 136 8.89 4.10 -22.45
CA ASN A 136 7.80 4.76 -23.14
C ASN A 136 6.77 5.22 -22.10
N LEU A 137 6.86 6.47 -21.67
CA LEU A 137 6.17 7.03 -20.51
C LEU A 137 4.96 7.87 -20.93
N THR A 138 3.82 7.60 -20.32
CA THR A 138 2.61 8.42 -20.44
C THR A 138 2.18 8.91 -19.07
N SER A 139 2.10 10.23 -18.90
CA SER A 139 1.70 10.85 -17.65
C SER A 139 0.34 11.52 -17.81
N VAL A 140 -0.58 11.29 -16.88
CA VAL A 140 -1.89 11.93 -16.87
C VAL A 140 -1.98 12.88 -15.69
N GLU A 141 -2.28 14.14 -16.00
CA GLU A 141 -2.42 15.22 -15.03
C GLU A 141 -3.76 15.92 -15.23
N ILE A 142 -4.50 16.11 -14.14
CA ILE A 142 -5.81 16.75 -14.21
C ILE A 142 -5.69 18.27 -14.36
N ASP A 143 -4.62 18.85 -13.82
CA ASP A 143 -4.38 20.28 -13.78
C ASP A 143 -3.39 20.75 -14.87
N PRO A 144 -3.86 21.48 -15.90
CA PRO A 144 -2.97 22.03 -16.94
C PRO A 144 -1.90 22.98 -16.38
N THR A 145 -2.14 23.64 -15.25
CA THR A 145 -1.14 24.49 -14.60
C THR A 145 0.08 23.69 -14.15
N MET A 146 -0.11 22.45 -13.70
CA MET A 146 1.02 21.59 -13.30
C MET A 146 1.86 21.17 -14.51
N LYS A 147 1.25 20.92 -15.67
CA LYS A 147 1.98 20.70 -16.93
C LYS A 147 2.78 21.94 -17.33
N GLU A 148 2.22 23.13 -17.23
CA GLU A 148 2.96 24.39 -17.49
C GLU A 148 4.16 24.49 -16.56
N ILE A 149 3.97 24.31 -15.25
CA ILE A 149 5.04 24.39 -14.26
C ILE A 149 6.15 23.39 -14.59
N ALA A 150 5.78 22.13 -14.84
CA ALA A 150 6.74 21.05 -15.00
C ALA A 150 7.57 21.20 -16.30
N THR A 151 6.93 21.66 -17.39
CA THR A 151 7.62 21.88 -18.68
C THR A 151 8.47 23.16 -18.69
N LYS A 152 7.96 24.25 -18.09
CA LYS A 152 8.63 25.55 -18.11
C LYS A 152 9.75 25.67 -17.07
N TYR A 153 9.55 25.10 -15.89
CA TYR A 153 10.46 25.30 -14.75
C TYR A 153 11.16 24.03 -14.28
N PHE A 154 10.69 22.84 -14.64
CA PHE A 154 11.28 21.57 -14.16
C PHE A 154 11.75 20.65 -15.30
N GLY A 155 12.08 21.23 -16.45
CA GLY A 155 12.89 20.58 -17.48
C GLY A 155 12.24 19.38 -18.17
N LEU A 156 10.92 19.20 -18.02
CA LEU A 156 10.20 18.17 -18.76
C LEU A 156 9.97 18.60 -20.21
N VAL A 157 10.29 17.68 -21.13
CA VAL A 157 10.15 17.89 -22.57
C VAL A 157 9.47 16.66 -23.17
N GLU A 158 8.29 16.85 -23.76
CA GLU A 158 7.56 15.79 -24.47
C GLU A 158 8.29 15.42 -25.78
N ASP A 159 8.26 14.14 -26.14
CA ASP A 159 8.77 13.58 -27.40
C ASP A 159 8.09 12.23 -27.71
N ASP A 160 8.64 11.46 -28.65
CA ASP A 160 8.06 10.18 -29.08
C ASP A 160 7.93 9.14 -27.95
N LEU A 161 8.79 9.21 -26.93
CA LEU A 161 8.80 8.30 -25.78
C LEU A 161 8.16 8.90 -24.53
N TYR A 162 7.87 10.19 -24.48
CA TYR A 162 7.29 10.83 -23.31
C TYR A 162 6.20 11.85 -23.65
N ARG A 163 5.04 11.71 -23.02
CA ARG A 163 3.86 12.57 -23.25
C ARG A 163 3.09 12.82 -21.97
N ILE A 164 2.57 14.04 -21.85
CA ILE A 164 1.76 14.52 -20.73
C ILE A 164 0.35 14.81 -21.25
N ILE A 165 -0.61 13.99 -20.83
CA ILE A 165 -2.02 14.10 -21.19
C ILE A 165 -2.75 14.85 -20.10
N ILE A 166 -3.44 15.93 -20.48
CA ILE A 166 -4.34 16.64 -19.56
C ILE A 166 -5.68 15.90 -19.51
N GLY A 167 -6.06 15.42 -18.33
CA GLY A 167 -7.32 14.72 -18.11
C GLY A 167 -7.40 13.99 -16.78
N ASP A 168 -8.56 13.41 -16.51
CA ASP A 168 -8.78 12.57 -15.34
C ASP A 168 -8.10 11.19 -15.53
N GLY A 169 -7.37 10.75 -14.50
CA GLY A 169 -6.62 9.49 -14.54
C GLY A 169 -7.50 8.24 -14.58
N MET A 170 -8.68 8.26 -13.96
CA MET A 170 -9.64 7.15 -14.04
C MET A 170 -10.28 7.07 -15.41
N ASP A 171 -10.67 8.21 -15.99
CA ASP A 171 -11.23 8.25 -17.35
C ASP A 171 -10.22 7.73 -18.39
N PHE A 172 -8.95 8.14 -18.26
CA PHE A 172 -7.88 7.62 -19.10
C PHE A 172 -7.72 6.10 -18.95
N LEU A 173 -7.71 5.59 -17.71
CA LEU A 173 -7.59 4.15 -17.44
C LEU A 173 -8.76 3.33 -18.01
N GLU A 174 -9.98 3.86 -17.93
CA GLU A 174 -11.17 3.24 -18.53
C GLU A 174 -11.03 3.13 -20.04
N LYS A 175 -10.60 4.22 -20.70
CA LYS A 175 -10.32 4.21 -22.13
C LYS A 175 -9.20 3.22 -22.48
N ALA A 176 -8.08 3.25 -21.76
CA ALA A 176 -6.96 2.34 -21.99
C ALA A 176 -7.35 0.86 -21.83
N SER A 177 -8.21 0.55 -20.86
CA SER A 177 -8.75 -0.80 -20.67
C SER A 177 -9.61 -1.25 -21.86
N ASN A 178 -10.52 -0.37 -22.32
CA ASN A 178 -11.39 -0.63 -23.47
C ASN A 178 -10.61 -0.78 -24.78
N ASP A 179 -9.56 0.01 -24.96
CA ASP A 179 -8.70 -0.01 -26.16
C ASP A 179 -7.72 -1.19 -26.16
N GLY A 180 -7.65 -1.97 -25.07
CA GLY A 180 -6.73 -3.11 -24.94
C GLY A 180 -5.29 -2.71 -24.62
N THR A 181 -5.02 -1.44 -24.31
CA THR A 181 -3.70 -0.93 -23.93
C THR A 181 -3.24 -1.57 -22.61
N ARG A 182 -1.95 -1.90 -22.52
CA ARG A 182 -1.33 -2.54 -21.35
C ARG A 182 0.00 -1.90 -20.98
N PHE A 183 0.29 -1.81 -19.69
CA PHE A 183 1.52 -1.21 -19.16
C PHE A 183 2.34 -2.23 -18.37
N ASN A 184 3.65 -2.08 -18.38
CA ASN A 184 4.57 -2.81 -17.50
C ASN A 184 4.50 -2.26 -16.07
N VAL A 185 4.45 -0.94 -15.92
CA VAL A 185 4.43 -0.28 -14.61
C VAL A 185 3.42 0.86 -14.61
N MET A 186 2.65 0.94 -13.53
CA MET A 186 1.72 2.03 -13.25
C MET A 186 2.09 2.69 -11.92
N ILE A 187 2.29 4.01 -11.91
CA ILE A 187 2.59 4.78 -10.70
C ILE A 187 1.44 5.74 -10.45
N ILE A 188 0.79 5.63 -9.29
CA ILE A 188 -0.29 6.53 -8.89
C ILE A 188 0.25 7.51 -7.86
N ASP A 189 0.59 8.73 -8.28
CA ASP A 189 1.07 9.82 -7.44
C ASP A 189 0.12 11.03 -7.50
N ALA A 190 -1.18 10.75 -7.45
CA ALA A 190 -2.22 11.76 -7.40
C ALA A 190 -2.70 11.98 -5.96
N CYS A 191 -3.07 13.20 -5.62
CA CYS A 191 -3.66 13.56 -4.33
C CYS A 191 -4.98 14.30 -4.57
N GLY A 192 -5.94 14.13 -3.67
CA GLY A 192 -7.21 14.86 -3.70
C GLY A 192 -7.12 16.17 -2.90
N ASN A 193 -7.97 17.13 -3.26
CA ASN A 193 -8.09 18.41 -2.54
C ASN A 193 -9.03 18.33 -1.32
N ASP A 194 -9.50 17.13 -0.97
CA ASP A 194 -10.39 16.94 0.17
C ASP A 194 -9.60 17.01 1.47
N THR A 195 -9.59 18.21 2.06
CA THR A 195 -8.97 18.49 3.36
C THR A 195 -9.76 17.88 4.53
N GLU A 196 -10.79 17.06 4.32
CA GLU A 196 -11.47 16.26 5.35
C GLU A 196 -11.31 14.73 5.11
N ALA A 197 -10.72 14.32 3.98
CA ALA A 197 -10.42 12.91 3.72
C ALA A 197 -9.31 12.34 4.62
N ASP A 198 -9.54 11.15 5.17
CA ASP A 198 -8.55 10.38 5.95
C ASP A 198 -7.31 10.06 5.09
N LEU A 199 -7.54 9.74 3.81
CA LEU A 199 -6.51 9.53 2.79
C LEU A 199 -6.49 10.68 1.80
N VAL A 200 -5.37 11.41 1.76
CA VAL A 200 -5.15 12.52 0.84
C VAL A 200 -4.64 11.99 -0.50
N CYS A 201 -3.77 10.98 -0.49
CA CYS A 201 -3.21 10.37 -1.69
C CYS A 201 -3.29 8.83 -1.62
N PRO A 202 -3.88 8.13 -2.60
CA PRO A 202 -4.61 8.70 -3.74
C PRO A 202 -6.04 9.12 -3.40
N PRO A 203 -6.72 9.89 -4.28
CA PRO A 203 -8.17 10.08 -4.22
C PRO A 203 -8.93 8.74 -4.09
N ALA A 204 -10.07 8.75 -3.41
CA ALA A 204 -10.85 7.54 -3.11
C ALA A 204 -11.26 6.72 -4.35
N SER A 205 -11.37 7.36 -5.52
CA SER A 205 -11.63 6.69 -6.81
C SER A 205 -10.60 5.61 -7.13
N PHE A 206 -9.32 5.85 -6.81
CA PHE A 206 -8.21 4.92 -7.00
C PHE A 206 -8.12 3.83 -5.93
N LEU A 207 -9.01 3.81 -4.94
CA LEU A 207 -9.15 2.72 -3.96
C LEU A 207 -10.35 1.82 -4.27
N SER A 208 -11.15 2.21 -5.26
CA SER A 208 -12.39 1.50 -5.56
C SER A 208 -12.14 0.11 -6.14
N LYS A 209 -13.14 -0.78 -5.99
CA LYS A 209 -13.16 -2.07 -6.69
C LYS A 209 -13.10 -1.89 -8.21
N LYS A 210 -13.72 -0.81 -8.73
CA LYS A 210 -13.71 -0.45 -10.15
C LYS A 210 -12.28 -0.20 -10.62
N PHE A 211 -11.56 0.69 -9.94
CA PHE A 211 -10.15 0.95 -10.22
C PHE A 211 -9.32 -0.33 -10.16
N THR A 212 -9.43 -1.11 -9.09
CA THR A 212 -8.64 -2.35 -8.93
C THR A 212 -8.84 -3.29 -10.11
N LYS A 213 -10.09 -3.47 -10.56
CA LYS A 213 -10.41 -4.31 -11.72
C LYS A 213 -9.76 -3.75 -13.00
N ILE A 214 -9.93 -2.46 -13.27
CA ILE A 214 -9.40 -1.80 -14.46
C ILE A 214 -7.87 -1.87 -14.46
N ALA A 215 -7.24 -1.44 -13.37
CA ALA A 215 -5.79 -1.43 -13.20
C ALA A 215 -5.18 -2.81 -13.46
N PHE A 216 -5.77 -3.88 -12.89
CA PHE A 216 -5.30 -5.25 -13.13
C PHE A 216 -5.47 -5.68 -14.59
N THR A 217 -6.59 -5.32 -15.24
CA THR A 217 -6.77 -5.61 -16.67
C THR A 217 -5.83 -4.81 -17.57
N THR A 218 -5.34 -3.65 -17.13
CA THR A 218 -4.42 -2.79 -17.89
C THR A 218 -2.94 -3.09 -17.62
N LEU A 219 -2.61 -4.01 -16.72
CA LEU A 219 -1.23 -4.45 -16.52
C LEU A 219 -0.87 -5.59 -17.47
N LYS A 220 0.39 -5.61 -17.91
CA LYS A 220 1.00 -6.80 -18.55
C LYS A 220 1.29 -7.87 -17.48
N ASN A 221 1.47 -9.11 -17.91
CA ASN A 221 1.92 -10.19 -17.02
C ASN A 221 3.27 -9.83 -16.40
N GLY A 222 3.38 -9.95 -15.06
CA GLY A 222 4.57 -9.52 -14.32
C GLY A 222 4.70 -8.00 -14.16
N GLY A 223 3.68 -7.24 -14.57
CA GLY A 223 3.63 -5.80 -14.37
C GLY A 223 3.34 -5.43 -12.91
N ALA A 224 3.70 -4.21 -12.54
CA ALA A 224 3.59 -3.71 -11.18
C ALA A 224 2.76 -2.42 -11.11
N ILE A 225 2.07 -2.22 -9.98
CA ILE A 225 1.50 -0.92 -9.61
C ILE A 225 2.21 -0.43 -8.36
N SER A 226 2.63 0.82 -8.39
CA SER A 226 3.09 1.58 -7.23
C SER A 226 2.11 2.71 -6.97
N MET A 227 1.82 3.02 -5.70
CA MET A 227 0.92 4.11 -5.35
C MET A 227 1.50 4.91 -4.20
N ASN A 228 1.48 6.23 -4.33
CA ASN A 228 1.71 7.12 -3.21
C ASN A 228 0.52 7.04 -2.26
N LEU A 229 0.84 6.86 -0.99
CA LEU A 229 -0.11 6.45 0.02
C LEU A 229 0.01 7.39 1.21
N ARG A 230 -0.40 8.65 1.03
CA ARG A 230 -0.36 9.69 2.07
C ARG A 230 -1.70 9.85 2.78
N GLY A 231 -1.69 9.56 4.07
CA GLY A 231 -2.80 9.85 4.99
C GLY A 231 -2.45 11.00 5.93
N ARG A 232 -3.47 11.57 6.59
CA ARG A 232 -3.24 12.53 7.70
C ARG A 232 -3.12 11.88 9.06
N ASP A 233 -3.52 10.62 9.16
CA ASP A 233 -3.57 9.85 10.40
C ASP A 233 -2.86 8.51 10.21
N GLU A 234 -2.08 8.09 11.20
CA GLU A 234 -1.44 6.76 11.25
C GLU A 234 -2.47 5.62 11.14
N THR A 235 -3.77 5.89 11.34
CA THR A 235 -4.86 4.96 11.05
C THR A 235 -4.95 4.54 9.59
N VAL A 236 -4.43 5.34 8.66
CA VAL A 236 -4.34 5.00 7.25
C VAL A 236 -3.46 3.78 7.00
N TYR A 237 -2.34 3.66 7.73
CA TYR A 237 -1.50 2.46 7.66
C TYR A 237 -2.28 1.22 8.13
N LEU A 238 -3.12 1.34 9.17
CA LEU A 238 -3.96 0.25 9.68
C LEU A 238 -5.02 -0.17 8.65
N ASP A 239 -5.72 0.79 8.06
CA ASP A 239 -6.77 0.53 7.06
C ASP A 239 -6.18 -0.13 5.80
N LYS A 240 -5.01 0.35 5.35
CA LYS A 240 -4.30 -0.23 4.20
C LYS A 240 -3.82 -1.64 4.50
N THR A 241 -3.26 -1.86 5.69
CA THR A 241 -2.79 -3.19 6.09
C THR A 241 -3.94 -4.20 6.08
N HIS A 242 -5.12 -3.81 6.55
CA HIS A 242 -6.32 -4.64 6.45
C HIS A 242 -6.72 -4.94 5.00
N MET A 243 -6.71 -3.94 4.11
CA MET A 243 -7.00 -4.12 2.69
C MET A 243 -6.04 -5.11 2.02
N PHE A 244 -4.73 -4.96 2.23
CA PHE A 244 -3.73 -5.87 1.67
C PHE A 244 -3.83 -7.27 2.26
N HIS A 245 -4.12 -7.39 3.56
CA HIS A 245 -4.38 -8.68 4.18
C HIS A 245 -5.59 -9.40 3.57
N SER A 246 -6.68 -8.68 3.25
CA SER A 246 -7.83 -9.30 2.56
C SER A 246 -7.43 -9.87 1.18
N ARG A 247 -6.52 -9.22 0.45
CA ARG A 247 -6.02 -9.70 -0.85
C ARG A 247 -5.10 -10.91 -0.69
N HIS A 248 -4.20 -10.87 0.29
CA HIS A 248 -3.38 -12.00 0.70
C HIS A 248 -4.25 -13.23 0.98
N MET A 249 -5.32 -13.06 1.76
CA MET A 249 -6.26 -14.13 2.06
C MET A 249 -6.94 -14.70 0.82
N ASP A 250 -7.35 -13.85 -0.13
CA ASP A 250 -7.92 -14.31 -1.39
C ASP A 250 -6.90 -15.11 -2.21
N ASN A 251 -5.63 -14.68 -2.23
CA ASN A 251 -4.52 -15.34 -2.92
C ASN A 251 -4.17 -16.70 -2.28
N TYR A 252 -4.01 -16.74 -0.96
CA TYR A 252 -3.78 -17.97 -0.20
C TYR A 252 -4.90 -18.99 -0.46
N ASN A 253 -6.15 -18.56 -0.34
CA ASN A 253 -7.31 -19.42 -0.60
C ASN A 253 -7.43 -19.85 -2.07
N TYR A 254 -6.98 -19.02 -3.01
CA TYR A 254 -6.91 -19.38 -4.42
C TYR A 254 -5.92 -20.53 -4.63
N HIS A 255 -4.69 -20.43 -4.13
CA HIS A 255 -3.69 -21.48 -4.30
C HIS A 255 -4.06 -22.78 -3.56
N LEU A 256 -4.69 -22.67 -2.38
CA LEU A 256 -5.26 -23.82 -1.70
C LEU A 256 -6.35 -24.51 -2.55
N ARG A 257 -7.23 -23.75 -3.21
CA ARG A 257 -8.27 -24.28 -4.11
C ARG A 257 -7.70 -24.98 -5.32
N GLU A 258 -6.73 -24.36 -5.99
CA GLU A 258 -6.11 -24.92 -7.20
C GLU A 258 -5.48 -26.27 -6.89
N TRP A 259 -4.77 -26.37 -5.75
CA TRP A 259 -4.26 -27.65 -5.27
C TRP A 259 -5.40 -28.65 -5.00
N LEU A 260 -6.44 -28.27 -4.26
CA LEU A 260 -7.53 -29.20 -3.92
C LEU A 260 -8.28 -29.74 -5.14
N LEU A 261 -8.45 -28.93 -6.17
CA LEU A 261 -9.23 -29.25 -7.37
C LEU A 261 -8.39 -29.89 -8.50
N ASN A 262 -7.06 -29.95 -8.36
CA ASN A 262 -6.17 -30.47 -9.41
C ASN A 262 -6.35 -29.79 -10.77
N LYS A 263 -6.55 -28.47 -10.81
CA LYS A 263 -6.90 -27.76 -12.06
C LYS A 263 -5.76 -27.65 -13.08
N ASP A 264 -4.52 -27.92 -12.67
CA ASP A 264 -3.37 -27.96 -13.58
C ASP A 264 -3.40 -29.13 -14.57
N ASN A 265 -4.46 -29.97 -14.56
CA ASN A 265 -4.67 -31.07 -15.52
C ASN A 265 -3.49 -32.07 -15.60
N SER A 266 -2.63 -32.12 -14.58
CA SER A 266 -1.58 -33.12 -14.50
C SER A 266 -2.21 -34.49 -14.19
N GLU A 267 -1.80 -35.52 -14.93
CA GLU A 267 -2.17 -36.92 -14.67
C GLU A 267 -1.81 -37.40 -13.26
N ARG A 268 -0.95 -36.65 -12.56
CA ARG A 268 -0.57 -36.86 -11.16
C ARG A 268 -0.83 -35.62 -10.34
N VAL A 269 -1.62 -35.78 -9.28
CA VAL A 269 -1.75 -34.83 -8.17
C VAL A 269 -0.37 -34.59 -7.55
N GLY A 270 0.11 -33.33 -7.56
CA GLY A 270 1.36 -32.95 -6.89
C GLY A 270 1.35 -33.27 -5.38
N PRO A 271 2.50 -33.60 -4.78
CA PRO A 271 2.57 -34.06 -3.39
C PRO A 271 2.11 -32.96 -2.41
N PRO A 272 1.52 -33.31 -1.25
CA PRO A 272 1.09 -32.33 -0.24
C PRO A 272 2.21 -31.40 0.24
N SER A 273 3.45 -31.89 0.27
CA SER A 273 4.64 -31.12 0.66
C SER A 273 4.91 -29.92 -0.27
N GLU A 274 4.65 -30.05 -1.57
CA GLU A 274 4.86 -28.98 -2.54
C GLU A 274 3.79 -27.89 -2.44
N ALA A 275 2.54 -28.29 -2.20
CA ALA A 275 1.47 -27.35 -1.90
C ALA A 275 1.71 -26.60 -0.58
N SER A 276 2.15 -27.32 0.45
CA SER A 276 2.55 -26.73 1.73
C SER A 276 3.64 -25.68 1.55
N LYS A 277 4.71 -26.01 0.80
CA LYS A 277 5.78 -25.07 0.49
C LYS A 277 5.24 -23.80 -0.20
N ARG A 278 4.43 -23.96 -1.25
CA ARG A 278 3.85 -22.81 -1.97
C ARG A 278 2.99 -21.92 -1.07
N LEU A 279 2.23 -22.52 -0.16
CA LEU A 279 1.43 -21.76 0.82
C LEU A 279 2.34 -21.02 1.82
N PHE A 280 3.45 -21.61 2.25
CA PHE A 280 4.44 -20.94 3.08
C PHE A 280 5.12 -19.77 2.37
N ASP A 281 5.48 -19.91 1.09
CA ASP A 281 6.07 -18.83 0.29
C ASP A 281 5.11 -17.61 0.25
N ILE A 282 3.80 -17.84 0.07
CA ILE A 282 2.77 -16.79 0.09
C ILE A 282 2.66 -16.12 1.48
N ILE A 283 2.72 -16.90 2.56
CA ILE A 283 2.68 -16.38 3.93
C ILE A 283 3.93 -15.52 4.22
N GLU A 284 5.11 -15.99 3.82
CA GLU A 284 6.38 -15.28 4.06
C GLU A 284 6.44 -13.96 3.27
N GLU A 285 5.96 -13.95 2.03
CA GLU A 285 5.80 -12.73 1.23
C GLU A 285 4.91 -11.73 1.96
N HIS A 286 3.78 -12.18 2.52
CA HIS A 286 2.87 -11.31 3.27
C HIS A 286 3.48 -10.79 4.58
N GLU A 287 4.13 -11.63 5.37
CA GLU A 287 4.82 -11.18 6.59
C GLU A 287 5.95 -10.19 6.28
N THR A 288 6.68 -10.38 5.18
CA THR A 288 7.70 -9.45 4.70
C THR A 288 7.09 -8.13 4.23
N PHE A 289 5.97 -8.20 3.52
CA PHE A 289 5.19 -7.02 3.13
C PHE A 289 4.75 -6.24 4.38
N LEU A 290 4.18 -6.89 5.39
CA LEU A 290 3.71 -6.22 6.61
C LEU A 290 4.83 -5.46 7.33
N LYS A 291 6.03 -6.04 7.43
CA LYS A 291 7.22 -5.40 8.03
C LYS A 291 7.77 -4.25 7.19
N THR A 292 7.81 -4.43 5.87
CA THR A 292 8.31 -3.38 4.98
C THR A 292 7.34 -2.21 4.91
N PHE A 293 6.05 -2.49 4.97
CA PHE A 293 4.97 -1.52 4.85
C PHE A 293 4.82 -0.64 6.09
N SER A 294 5.18 -1.14 7.28
CA SER A 294 5.25 -0.34 8.50
C SER A 294 6.46 0.59 8.56
N GLU A 295 7.47 0.38 7.70
CA GLU A 295 8.81 0.97 7.84
C GLU A 295 9.39 0.78 9.25
N ASN A 296 8.97 -0.29 9.93
CA ASN A 296 9.27 -0.56 11.33
C ASN A 296 9.41 -2.07 11.55
N ASP A 297 10.57 -2.48 12.07
CA ASP A 297 10.92 -3.88 12.31
C ASP A 297 10.22 -4.49 13.53
N ASP A 298 9.56 -3.67 14.36
CA ASP A 298 8.77 -4.16 15.48
C ASP A 298 7.48 -4.84 14.98
N LYS A 299 7.43 -6.16 15.19
CA LYS A 299 6.29 -7.02 14.82
C LYS A 299 4.98 -6.61 15.52
N ASP A 300 5.06 -5.96 16.67
CA ASP A 300 3.89 -5.58 17.47
C ASP A 300 3.44 -4.13 17.17
N TYR A 301 4.26 -3.34 16.44
CA TYR A 301 3.99 -1.94 16.09
C TYR A 301 2.56 -1.69 15.59
N ARG A 302 2.07 -2.52 14.67
CA ARG A 302 0.72 -2.38 14.10
C ARG A 302 -0.37 -2.52 15.17
N ASN A 303 -0.23 -3.53 16.03
CA ASN A 303 -1.21 -3.79 17.09
C ASN A 303 -1.16 -2.71 18.17
N ASP A 304 0.05 -2.27 18.53
CA ASP A 304 0.26 -1.23 19.55
C ASP A 304 -0.25 0.12 19.07
N LEU A 305 0.03 0.49 17.81
CA LEU A 305 -0.53 1.67 17.17
C LEU A 305 -2.06 1.63 17.15
N ALA A 306 -2.65 0.51 16.74
CA ALA A 306 -4.10 0.38 16.69
C ALA A 306 -4.74 0.47 18.08
N LEU A 307 -4.12 -0.15 19.11
CA LEU A 307 -4.58 -0.08 20.49
C LEU A 307 -4.47 1.35 21.05
N TYR A 308 -3.35 2.02 20.77
CA TYR A 308 -3.15 3.43 21.11
C TYR A 308 -4.28 4.31 20.54
N LYS A 309 -4.68 4.10 19.29
CA LYS A 309 -5.77 4.85 18.65
C LYS A 309 -7.12 4.63 19.35
N VAL A 310 -7.39 3.43 19.86
CA VAL A 310 -8.58 3.17 20.70
C VAL A 310 -8.53 4.00 21.97
N HIS A 311 -7.44 3.91 22.73
CA HIS A 311 -7.30 4.65 23.98
C HIS A 311 -7.35 6.16 23.75
N PHE A 312 -6.72 6.66 22.68
CA PHE A 312 -6.78 8.07 22.31
C PHE A 312 -8.22 8.51 21.99
N ALA A 313 -8.94 7.79 21.13
CA ALA A 313 -10.32 8.12 20.80
C ALA A 313 -11.23 8.11 22.05
N TYR A 314 -11.04 7.11 22.92
CA TYR A 314 -11.82 6.96 24.16
C TYR A 314 -11.51 8.06 25.17
N THR A 315 -10.23 8.33 25.46
CA THR A 315 -9.82 9.36 26.45
C THR A 315 -10.13 10.78 26.01
N GLN A 316 -10.21 11.04 24.70
CA GLN A 316 -10.64 12.33 24.14
C GLN A 316 -12.17 12.49 24.11
N ASN A 317 -12.94 11.59 24.75
CA ASN A 317 -14.40 11.59 24.73
C ASN A 317 -14.98 11.78 23.32
N LYS A 318 -14.37 11.14 22.31
CA LYS A 318 -14.92 11.15 20.96
C LYS A 318 -16.29 10.47 20.95
N THR A 319 -17.06 10.70 19.89
CA THR A 319 -18.37 10.07 19.74
C THR A 319 -18.25 8.54 19.76
N HIS A 320 -19.31 7.86 20.18
CA HIS A 320 -19.38 6.40 20.21
C HIS A 320 -18.92 5.76 18.89
N SER A 321 -19.40 6.31 17.76
CA SER A 321 -19.00 5.88 16.40
C SER A 321 -17.50 5.99 16.17
N LYS A 322 -16.84 7.06 16.63
CA LYS A 322 -15.41 7.27 16.40
C LYS A 322 -14.54 6.36 17.27
N VAL A 323 -14.98 6.05 18.48
CA VAL A 323 -14.34 5.03 19.32
C VAL A 323 -14.51 3.65 18.67
N LEU A 324 -15.70 3.34 18.15
CA LEU A 324 -15.98 2.08 17.49
C LEU A 324 -15.17 1.89 16.19
N GLU A 325 -14.94 2.95 15.41
CA GLU A 325 -14.04 2.93 14.25
C GLU A 325 -12.60 2.54 14.66
N ALA A 326 -12.07 3.13 15.74
CA ALA A 326 -10.75 2.77 16.26
C ALA A 326 -10.70 1.33 16.79
N VAL A 327 -11.75 0.91 17.50
CA VAL A 327 -11.93 -0.48 17.97
C VAL A 327 -11.89 -1.45 16.79
N ASN A 328 -12.63 -1.16 15.72
CA ASN A 328 -12.67 -2.00 14.53
C ASN A 328 -11.26 -2.14 13.92
N ARG A 329 -10.47 -1.06 13.85
CA ARG A 329 -9.07 -1.13 13.38
C ARG A 329 -8.20 -2.02 14.25
N TYR A 330 -8.31 -1.92 15.58
CA TYR A 330 -7.56 -2.78 16.49
C TYR A 330 -7.95 -4.25 16.37
N VAL A 331 -9.26 -4.56 16.36
CA VAL A 331 -9.73 -5.94 16.22
C VAL A 331 -9.30 -6.54 14.86
N ASN A 332 -9.34 -5.75 13.78
CA ASN A 332 -8.77 -6.17 12.49
C ASN A 332 -7.26 -6.42 12.56
N SER A 333 -6.52 -5.56 13.25
CA SER A 333 -5.06 -5.68 13.38
C SER A 333 -4.64 -6.99 14.06
N ILE A 334 -5.29 -7.36 15.16
CA ILE A 334 -4.99 -8.63 15.86
C ILE A 334 -5.53 -9.84 15.08
N ASN A 335 -6.60 -9.67 14.30
CA ASN A 335 -7.14 -10.74 13.47
C ASN A 335 -6.18 -11.14 12.33
N ILE A 336 -5.38 -10.19 11.82
CA ILE A 336 -4.34 -10.49 10.82
C ILE A 336 -3.38 -11.55 11.36
N ASP A 337 -2.87 -11.36 12.57
CA ASP A 337 -1.92 -12.30 13.16
C ASP A 337 -2.59 -13.65 13.49
N ARG A 338 -3.83 -13.62 13.99
CA ARG A 338 -4.65 -14.83 14.18
C ARG A 338 -4.79 -15.61 12.88
N THR A 339 -5.01 -14.90 11.78
CA THR A 339 -5.24 -15.49 10.46
C THR A 339 -3.96 -16.12 9.92
N ILE A 340 -2.83 -15.40 9.96
CA ILE A 340 -1.50 -15.93 9.59
C ILE A 340 -1.17 -17.20 10.38
N CYS A 341 -1.54 -17.23 11.65
CA CYS A 341 -1.37 -18.43 12.47
C CYS A 341 -2.14 -19.64 11.92
N TRP A 342 -3.40 -19.45 11.57
CA TRP A 342 -4.22 -20.51 10.97
C TRP A 342 -3.71 -20.92 9.59
N GLU A 343 -3.17 -19.99 8.80
CA GLU A 343 -2.59 -20.27 7.48
C GLU A 343 -1.34 -21.15 7.59
N LYS A 344 -0.42 -20.80 8.50
CA LYS A 344 0.77 -21.62 8.80
C LYS A 344 0.38 -23.01 9.28
N PHE A 345 -0.61 -23.08 10.19
CA PHE A 345 -1.11 -24.36 10.68
C PHE A 345 -1.74 -25.20 9.56
N LEU A 346 -2.56 -24.61 8.69
CA LEU A 346 -3.18 -25.34 7.58
C LEU A 346 -2.14 -25.82 6.56
N ALA A 347 -1.14 -25.00 6.25
CA ALA A 347 -0.03 -25.39 5.37
C ALA A 347 0.76 -26.59 5.93
N ASP A 348 1.09 -26.58 7.23
CA ASP A 348 1.71 -27.71 7.92
C ASP A 348 0.81 -28.95 7.98
N PHE A 349 -0.49 -28.75 8.23
CA PHE A 349 -1.48 -29.81 8.35
C PHE A 349 -1.63 -30.58 7.04
N ILE A 350 -1.54 -29.87 5.89
CA ILE A 350 -1.54 -30.46 4.56
C ILE A 350 -0.33 -31.39 4.35
N ASP A 351 0.87 -30.97 4.75
CA ASP A 351 2.10 -31.76 4.59
C ASP A 351 2.11 -33.02 5.48
N ARG A 352 1.90 -32.85 6.80
CA ARG A 352 2.28 -33.89 7.78
C ARG A 352 1.13 -34.56 8.52
N ARG A 353 -0.12 -34.12 8.33
CA ARG A 353 -1.29 -34.56 9.12
C ARG A 353 -0.97 -34.67 10.63
N LEU A 354 -0.71 -33.52 11.22
CA LEU A 354 -0.19 -33.39 12.59
C LEU A 354 -1.07 -34.11 13.64
N ASN A 355 -0.56 -35.20 14.25
CA ASN A 355 -1.24 -35.89 15.35
C ASN A 355 -1.30 -35.05 16.65
N ASN A 356 -0.36 -34.12 16.85
CA ASN A 356 -0.34 -33.13 17.95
C ASN A 356 -0.85 -31.74 17.51
N ALA A 357 -1.74 -31.70 16.52
CA ALA A 357 -2.26 -30.47 15.90
C ALA A 357 -2.87 -29.46 16.89
N LEU A 358 -3.60 -29.94 17.90
CA LEU A 358 -4.40 -29.09 18.77
C LEU A 358 -3.56 -28.12 19.61
N SER A 359 -2.47 -28.58 20.22
CA SER A 359 -1.69 -27.77 21.17
C SER A 359 -0.94 -26.62 20.49
N LYS A 360 -0.48 -26.82 19.25
CA LYS A 360 0.16 -25.78 18.45
C LYS A 360 -0.83 -24.68 18.06
N VAL A 361 -2.05 -25.06 17.72
CA VAL A 361 -3.12 -24.11 17.38
C VAL A 361 -3.54 -23.30 18.59
N HIS A 362 -3.85 -23.96 19.71
CA HIS A 362 -4.29 -23.30 20.95
C HIS A 362 -3.30 -22.25 21.44
N THR A 363 -2.02 -22.62 21.51
CA THR A 363 -0.92 -21.70 21.90
C THR A 363 -0.96 -20.40 21.09
N CYS A 364 -1.37 -20.46 19.84
CA CYS A 364 -1.33 -19.33 18.94
C CYS A 364 -2.65 -18.55 18.90
N VAL A 365 -3.81 -19.23 18.88
CA VAL A 365 -5.11 -18.57 18.66
C VAL A 365 -5.75 -18.05 19.95
N ASP A 366 -5.54 -18.75 21.08
CA ASP A 366 -6.15 -18.38 22.37
C ASP A 366 -5.61 -17.04 22.89
N GLY A 367 -4.37 -16.68 22.50
CA GLY A 367 -3.77 -15.39 22.82
C GLY A 367 -4.55 -14.19 22.25
N TYR A 368 -5.21 -14.34 21.10
CA TYR A 368 -5.95 -13.24 20.47
C TYR A 368 -7.35 -13.06 21.05
N ASP A 369 -8.04 -14.14 21.45
CA ASP A 369 -9.29 -14.03 22.21
C ASP A 369 -9.05 -13.25 23.51
N LYS A 370 -7.93 -13.52 24.21
CA LYS A 370 -7.53 -12.77 25.41
C LYS A 370 -7.28 -11.28 25.14
N LYS A 371 -6.66 -10.92 24.00
CA LYS A 371 -6.46 -9.51 23.61
C LYS A 371 -7.79 -8.78 23.40
N VAL A 372 -8.81 -9.45 22.84
CA VAL A 372 -10.16 -8.90 22.70
C VAL A 372 -10.83 -8.69 24.06
N ASP A 373 -10.67 -9.62 25.00
CA ASP A 373 -11.22 -9.46 26.35
C ASP A 373 -10.50 -8.34 27.12
N GLN A 374 -9.20 -8.17 26.92
CA GLN A 374 -8.45 -7.03 27.45
C GLN A 374 -8.93 -5.70 26.86
N LEU A 375 -9.23 -5.65 25.56
CA LEU A 375 -9.82 -4.47 24.90
C LEU A 375 -11.15 -4.10 25.56
N LYS A 376 -12.07 -5.07 25.69
CA LYS A 376 -13.37 -4.87 26.37
C LYS A 376 -13.22 -4.32 27.79
N ALA A 377 -12.25 -4.84 28.55
CA ALA A 377 -11.97 -4.36 29.90
C ALA A 377 -11.39 -2.94 29.96
N SER A 378 -10.88 -2.41 28.84
CA SER A 378 -10.22 -1.11 28.75
C SER A 378 -11.09 0.02 28.20
N VAL A 379 -12.31 -0.29 27.75
CA VAL A 379 -13.32 0.67 27.30
C VAL A 379 -14.61 0.50 28.11
N SER A 380 -15.59 1.38 27.90
CA SER A 380 -16.91 1.25 28.54
C SER A 380 -17.61 -0.06 28.14
N GLU A 381 -18.35 -0.67 29.08
CA GLU A 381 -19.16 -1.87 28.84
C GLU A 381 -20.18 -1.70 27.70
N SER A 382 -20.56 -0.46 27.38
CA SER A 382 -21.40 -0.14 26.22
C SER A 382 -20.88 -0.67 24.87
N PHE A 383 -19.55 -0.85 24.72
CA PHE A 383 -18.94 -1.37 23.50
C PHE A 383 -18.84 -2.91 23.46
N ASN A 384 -19.14 -3.62 24.55
CA ASN A 384 -18.82 -5.05 24.68
C ASN A 384 -19.55 -5.92 23.66
N GLU A 385 -20.82 -5.61 23.38
CA GLU A 385 -21.64 -6.34 22.41
C GLU A 385 -21.09 -6.16 20.99
N GLU A 386 -20.80 -4.91 20.60
CA GLU A 386 -20.25 -4.59 19.27
C GLU A 386 -18.87 -5.20 19.06
N ILE A 387 -17.96 -5.07 20.05
CA ILE A 387 -16.63 -5.71 20.01
C ILE A 387 -16.78 -7.22 19.83
N GLY A 388 -17.68 -7.84 20.59
CA GLY A 388 -17.97 -9.27 20.50
C GLY A 388 -18.46 -9.67 19.11
N SER A 389 -19.42 -8.93 18.57
CA SER A 389 -19.99 -9.18 17.24
C SER A 389 -18.93 -9.04 16.13
N ILE A 390 -18.14 -7.96 16.15
CA ILE A 390 -17.05 -7.73 15.19
C ILE A 390 -16.07 -8.89 15.22
N TRP A 391 -15.66 -9.32 16.43
CA TRP A 391 -14.70 -10.40 16.57
C TRP A 391 -15.22 -11.75 16.07
N VAL A 392 -16.47 -12.11 16.39
CA VAL A 392 -17.10 -13.34 15.89
C VAL A 392 -17.15 -13.34 14.36
N GLU A 393 -17.60 -12.24 13.76
CA GLU A 393 -17.70 -12.13 12.31
C GLU A 393 -16.35 -12.20 11.62
N LEU A 394 -15.32 -11.54 12.17
CA LEU A 394 -13.95 -11.64 11.64
C LEU A 394 -13.43 -13.07 11.69
N LYS A 395 -13.58 -13.75 12.84
CA LYS A 395 -13.13 -15.15 12.96
C LYS A 395 -13.81 -16.04 11.92
N ARG A 396 -15.10 -15.84 11.64
CA ARG A 396 -15.85 -16.63 10.63
C ARG A 396 -15.37 -16.36 9.21
N HIS A 397 -15.05 -15.10 8.88
CA HIS A 397 -14.71 -14.70 7.52
C HIS A 397 -13.24 -14.84 7.16
N THR A 398 -12.34 -14.91 8.15
CA THR A 398 -10.90 -15.00 7.92
C THR A 398 -10.28 -16.32 8.38
N THR A 399 -11.09 -17.36 8.63
CA THR A 399 -10.54 -18.71 8.82
C THR A 399 -10.14 -19.28 7.44
N PRO A 400 -8.85 -19.54 7.19
CA PRO A 400 -8.37 -20.00 5.87
C PRO A 400 -9.02 -21.31 5.44
N GLY A 401 -9.41 -21.43 4.18
CA GLY A 401 -9.99 -22.66 3.62
C GLY A 401 -11.38 -23.05 4.14
N VAL A 402 -12.00 -22.27 5.03
CA VAL A 402 -13.34 -22.54 5.58
C VAL A 402 -14.22 -21.32 5.40
N GLY A 403 -15.33 -21.46 4.66
CA GLY A 403 -16.29 -20.37 4.52
C GLY A 403 -17.03 -20.10 5.84
N GLY A 404 -17.26 -18.83 6.17
CA GLY A 404 -17.95 -18.43 7.41
C GLY A 404 -19.36 -18.99 7.59
N CYS A 405 -20.04 -19.38 6.52
CA CYS A 405 -21.32 -20.10 6.58
C CYS A 405 -21.22 -21.51 7.20
N CYS A 406 -20.02 -22.05 7.36
CA CYS A 406 -19.77 -23.37 7.93
C CYS A 406 -19.18 -23.34 9.35
N LEU A 407 -19.09 -22.15 9.92
CA LEU A 407 -18.73 -21.93 11.30
C LEU A 407 -19.95 -21.33 12.00
N SER A 408 -20.38 -21.99 13.09
CA SER A 408 -21.43 -21.44 13.97
C SER A 408 -20.91 -20.18 14.67
N GLU A 409 -21.77 -19.43 15.36
CA GLU A 409 -21.32 -18.25 16.12
C GLU A 409 -20.44 -18.62 17.34
N LYS A 410 -20.49 -19.87 17.80
CA LYS A 410 -19.78 -20.37 19.00
C LYS A 410 -18.70 -21.39 18.67
N PHE A 411 -18.16 -21.35 17.46
CA PHE A 411 -17.13 -22.28 17.02
C PHE A 411 -15.79 -22.06 17.76
N GLY A 412 -15.06 -23.14 17.99
CA GLY A 412 -13.71 -23.14 18.53
C GLY A 412 -12.68 -23.76 17.59
N ALA A 413 -11.45 -23.92 18.08
CA ALA A 413 -10.35 -24.52 17.33
C ALA A 413 -10.65 -25.96 16.88
N ASN A 414 -11.39 -26.73 17.69
CA ASN A 414 -11.81 -28.09 17.36
C ASN A 414 -12.71 -28.15 16.12
N ASP A 415 -13.68 -27.23 16.02
CA ASP A 415 -14.59 -27.18 14.88
C ASP A 415 -13.84 -26.89 13.58
N ILE A 416 -12.85 -25.99 13.61
CA ILE A 416 -11.99 -25.70 12.45
C ILE A 416 -11.15 -26.93 12.09
N LEU A 417 -10.55 -27.59 13.07
CA LEU A 417 -9.75 -28.80 12.83
C LEU A 417 -10.57 -29.92 12.18
N GLU A 418 -11.83 -30.08 12.58
CA GLU A 418 -12.74 -31.02 11.92
C GLU A 418 -12.98 -30.66 10.45
N GLN A 419 -13.09 -29.37 10.12
CA GLN A 419 -13.19 -28.94 8.72
C GLN A 419 -11.91 -29.26 7.95
N TYR A 420 -10.73 -29.00 8.52
CA TYR A 420 -9.45 -29.32 7.86
C TYR A 420 -9.27 -30.83 7.64
N LYS A 421 -9.67 -31.67 8.60
CA LYS A 421 -9.69 -33.13 8.41
C LYS A 421 -10.58 -33.52 7.22
N LYS A 422 -11.75 -32.90 7.06
CA LYS A 422 -12.64 -33.15 5.90
C LYS A 422 -11.97 -32.75 4.57
N ILE A 423 -11.23 -31.63 4.55
CA ILE A 423 -10.46 -31.19 3.37
C ILE A 423 -9.40 -32.23 2.99
N SER A 424 -8.63 -32.75 3.96
CA SER A 424 -7.64 -33.81 3.70
C SER A 424 -8.27 -35.12 3.20
N ILE A 425 -9.39 -35.55 3.80
CA ILE A 425 -10.11 -36.75 3.37
C ILE A 425 -10.60 -36.60 1.91
N TYR A 426 -11.14 -35.43 1.57
CA TYR A 426 -11.56 -35.14 0.20
C TYR A 426 -10.41 -35.27 -0.80
N ARG A 427 -9.22 -34.74 -0.48
CA ARG A 427 -8.05 -34.86 -1.35
C ARG A 427 -7.60 -36.31 -1.55
N ILE A 428 -7.62 -37.13 -0.50
CA ILE A 428 -7.32 -38.58 -0.61
C ILE A 428 -8.32 -39.25 -1.54
N SER A 429 -9.61 -38.92 -1.42
CA SER A 429 -10.65 -39.53 -2.26
C SER A 429 -10.46 -39.20 -3.75
N LEU A 430 -10.09 -37.96 -4.08
CA LEU A 430 -9.76 -37.56 -5.46
C LEU A 430 -8.52 -38.27 -6.01
N ALA A 431 -7.50 -38.51 -5.18
CA ALA A 431 -6.30 -39.23 -5.59
C ALA A 431 -6.53 -40.74 -5.80
N LEU A 432 -7.50 -41.34 -5.10
CA LEU A 432 -7.83 -42.77 -5.19
C LEU A 432 -8.86 -43.11 -6.26
N THR A 433 -9.68 -42.14 -6.70
CA THR A 433 -10.71 -42.36 -7.71
C THR A 433 -10.51 -41.40 -8.88
N ASN A 434 -9.99 -41.93 -10.01
CA ASN A 434 -9.76 -41.13 -11.22
C ASN A 434 -11.02 -40.49 -11.83
N HIS A 435 -12.23 -40.83 -11.36
CA HIS A 435 -13.47 -40.21 -11.83
C HIS A 435 -14.61 -40.41 -10.84
N ILE A 436 -14.80 -39.55 -9.82
CA ILE A 436 -16.13 -39.40 -9.21
C ILE A 436 -16.46 -37.94 -8.88
N LYS A 437 -17.56 -37.46 -9.49
CA LYS A 437 -18.30 -36.23 -9.15
C LYS A 437 -18.94 -36.34 -7.75
N TYR A 438 -18.17 -36.30 -6.67
CA TYR A 438 -18.75 -36.11 -5.33
C TYR A 438 -18.91 -34.62 -5.01
N ARG A 439 -20.03 -34.03 -5.44
CA ARG A 439 -20.51 -32.74 -4.90
C ARG A 439 -21.13 -32.97 -3.50
N ASN A 440 -20.31 -33.22 -2.50
CA ASN A 440 -20.76 -33.32 -1.10
C ASN A 440 -20.79 -31.95 -0.41
N LEU A 441 -21.56 -31.84 0.68
CA LEU A 441 -21.68 -30.65 1.53
C LEU A 441 -20.32 -30.07 1.97
N SER A 442 -19.26 -30.89 2.04
CA SER A 442 -17.88 -30.47 2.31
C SER A 442 -17.34 -29.46 1.28
N ILE A 443 -17.75 -29.54 0.00
CA ILE A 443 -17.39 -28.57 -1.04
C ILE A 443 -18.13 -27.24 -0.85
N ARG A 444 -19.39 -27.27 -0.36
CA ARG A 444 -20.14 -26.05 -0.01
C ARG A 444 -19.52 -25.33 1.19
N CYS A 445 -18.87 -26.07 2.09
CA CYS A 445 -18.15 -25.51 3.22
C CYS A 445 -16.72 -25.06 2.94
N ALA A 446 -16.04 -25.76 2.03
CA ALA A 446 -14.70 -25.40 1.65
C ALA A 446 -14.68 -24.14 0.78
N PHE A 447 -15.66 -23.93 -0.12
CA PHE A 447 -15.54 -22.85 -1.10
C PHE A 447 -16.87 -22.16 -1.43
N ARG A 448 -17.08 -20.98 -0.85
CA ARG A 448 -18.04 -20.00 -1.37
C ARG A 448 -17.50 -18.55 -1.29
N ARG A 449 -16.64 -18.22 -2.25
CA ARG A 449 -16.59 -16.90 -2.88
C ARG A 449 -16.29 -17.14 -4.36
N LEU A 450 -17.35 -17.36 -5.14
CA LEU A 450 -17.48 -17.12 -6.59
C LEU A 450 -18.88 -17.60 -7.02
N SER A 451 -19.88 -16.79 -6.66
CA SER A 451 -21.19 -16.70 -7.30
C SER A 451 -21.75 -15.40 -6.74
N VAL A 452 -21.44 -14.24 -7.32
CA VAL A 452 -22.10 -13.70 -8.50
C VAL A 452 -21.10 -12.87 -9.30
N ILE A 453 -20.94 -13.19 -10.58
CA ILE A 453 -20.93 -12.33 -11.78
C ILE A 453 -20.57 -13.30 -12.91
N GLN A 454 -21.62 -13.83 -13.54
CA GLN A 454 -21.60 -14.15 -14.96
C GLN A 454 -21.85 -12.86 -15.72
#